data_AF-A0A1V5YUF2-F1
#
_entry.id   AF-A0A1V5YUF2-F1
#
_cell.length_a   1.000
_cell.length_b   1.000
_cell.length_c   1.000
_cell.angle_alpha   90.00
_cell.angle_beta   90.00
_cell.angle_gamma   90.00
#
_symmetry.space_group_name_H-M   'P 1'
#
loop_
_entity.id
_entity.type
_entity.pdbx_description
1 polymer ?
#
loop_
_entity_poly.entity_id
_entity_poly.type
_entity_poly.pdbx_seq_one_letter_code
_entity_poly.pdbx_strand_id
1 'polypeptide(L)'
;MIQTVSTVIDKDGKTVVWNRVAQTKAGYNAIELTPVNPHTTSLKSRECVDCHGNPVAAGYGIDGGIYDATPGAPRYADVIDAEGNNVSRYTQAQIAAIRELHGDFMRLLTLDGKQVQTIDTHWPTSMPLTQAQRDLLTRKNTCVACHRDIPKGTIPNRMLTKIAQITKLSFATSEEHSKIVHSNNLMIAWIKALGVVALIVLAGLIVWGVIERKKVASFWKRFGGVS
;
A
#
# COMPACT_ATOMS: atom_id res chain seq x y z
N MET A 1 -4.21 -24.87 -6.41
CA MET A 1 -4.24 -23.72 -7.33
C MET A 1 -4.30 -24.30 -8.73
N ILE A 2 -5.33 -23.95 -9.52
CA ILE A 2 -5.44 -24.39 -10.92
C ILE A 2 -5.34 -23.13 -11.78
N GLN A 3 -4.18 -22.91 -12.39
CA GLN A 3 -4.00 -21.83 -13.36
C GLN A 3 -3.68 -22.45 -14.70
N THR A 4 -4.66 -22.48 -15.60
CA THR A 4 -4.51 -23.08 -16.93
C THR A 4 -4.66 -22.01 -17.99
N VAL A 5 -3.61 -21.87 -18.79
CA VAL A 5 -3.59 -21.10 -20.04
C VAL A 5 -3.18 -22.10 -21.11
N SER A 6 -4.04 -22.31 -22.09
CA SER A 6 -3.89 -23.45 -23.00
C SER A 6 -3.57 -22.98 -24.40
N THR A 7 -2.53 -23.58 -24.96
CA THR A 7 -2.21 -23.56 -26.39
C THR A 7 -2.40 -24.96 -26.93
N VAL A 8 -3.15 -25.10 -28.02
CA VAL A 8 -3.41 -26.39 -28.67
C VAL A 8 -2.78 -26.36 -30.05
N ILE A 9 -1.93 -27.34 -30.30
CA ILE A 9 -1.27 -27.59 -31.58
C ILE A 9 -1.90 -28.86 -32.15
N ASP A 10 -2.39 -28.81 -33.38
CA ASP A 10 -2.97 -29.96 -34.05
C ASP A 10 -1.91 -30.97 -34.51
N LYS A 11 -2.36 -32.10 -35.06
CA LYS A 11 -1.49 -33.18 -35.57
C LYS A 11 -0.55 -32.74 -36.70
N ASP A 12 -0.86 -31.63 -37.38
CA ASP A 12 -0.10 -31.10 -38.52
C ASP A 12 0.88 -30.00 -38.07
N GLY A 13 0.99 -29.77 -36.74
CA GLY A 13 1.89 -28.78 -36.16
C GLY A 13 1.34 -27.35 -36.17
N LYS A 14 0.08 -27.14 -36.53
CA LYS A 14 -0.53 -25.81 -36.58
C LYS A 14 -1.18 -25.48 -35.23
N THR A 15 -0.91 -24.27 -34.74
CA THR A 15 -1.60 -23.71 -33.59
C THR A 15 -3.07 -23.45 -33.92
N VAL A 16 -3.98 -24.13 -33.22
CA VAL A 16 -5.44 -23.98 -33.36
C VAL A 16 -6.08 -23.23 -32.20
N VAL A 17 -5.40 -23.20 -31.05
CA VAL A 17 -5.75 -22.36 -29.90
C VAL A 17 -4.45 -21.76 -29.37
N TRP A 18 -4.43 -20.46 -29.09
CA TRP A 18 -3.25 -19.76 -28.60
C TRP A 18 -3.55 -19.06 -27.28
N ASN A 19 -2.80 -19.38 -26.22
CA ASN A 19 -2.84 -18.73 -24.91
C ASN A 19 -4.26 -18.47 -24.39
N ARG A 20 -5.17 -19.44 -24.56
CA ARG A 20 -6.58 -19.26 -24.22
C ARG A 20 -6.80 -19.46 -22.73
N VAL A 21 -7.52 -18.54 -22.12
CA VAL A 21 -8.05 -18.66 -20.76
C VAL A 21 -9.49 -19.18 -20.84
N ALA A 22 -9.79 -20.25 -20.10
CA ALA A 22 -11.16 -20.74 -19.98
C ALA A 22 -12.02 -19.80 -19.11
N GLN A 23 -13.33 -19.74 -19.36
CA GLN A 23 -14.25 -18.94 -18.56
C GLN A 23 -15.34 -19.81 -17.96
N THR A 24 -15.77 -19.46 -16.74
CA THR A 24 -16.96 -20.03 -16.11
C THR A 24 -18.23 -19.59 -16.83
N LYS A 25 -19.36 -20.24 -16.57
CA LYS A 25 -20.68 -19.81 -17.09
C LYS A 25 -21.05 -18.38 -16.68
N ALA A 26 -20.51 -17.89 -15.56
CA ALA A 26 -20.70 -16.53 -15.07
C ALA A 26 -19.78 -15.49 -15.74
N GLY A 27 -18.89 -15.91 -16.64
CA GLY A 27 -17.98 -15.02 -17.38
C GLY A 27 -16.67 -14.67 -16.66
N TYR A 28 -16.40 -15.27 -15.49
CA TYR A 28 -15.12 -15.12 -14.80
C TYR A 28 -14.06 -16.04 -15.41
N ASN A 29 -12.79 -15.60 -15.41
CA ASN A 29 -11.67 -16.45 -15.81
C ASN A 29 -11.57 -17.65 -14.86
N ALA A 30 -11.58 -18.86 -15.43
CA ALA A 30 -11.47 -20.15 -14.73
C ALA A 30 -10.02 -20.46 -14.30
N ILE A 31 -9.32 -19.42 -13.87
CA ILE A 31 -8.04 -19.49 -13.19
C ILE A 31 -8.38 -19.45 -11.70
N GLU A 32 -8.37 -20.63 -11.09
CA GLU A 32 -8.90 -20.83 -9.75
C GLU A 32 -7.83 -20.68 -8.69
N LEU A 33 -8.03 -19.68 -7.86
CA LEU A 33 -7.33 -19.54 -6.59
C LEU A 33 -8.11 -20.35 -5.56
N THR A 34 -7.37 -21.17 -4.82
CA THR A 34 -7.97 -21.97 -3.77
C THR A 34 -8.24 -21.08 -2.55
N PRO A 35 -9.44 -21.15 -1.93
CA PRO A 35 -9.73 -20.40 -0.70
C PRO A 35 -8.88 -20.91 0.47
N VAL A 36 -8.31 -22.11 0.33
CA VAL A 36 -7.41 -22.72 1.29
C VAL A 36 -5.97 -22.49 0.86
N ASN A 37 -5.41 -21.34 1.24
CA ASN A 37 -3.96 -21.28 1.43
C ASN A 37 -3.71 -21.47 2.93
N PRO A 38 -3.66 -22.72 3.42
CA PRO A 38 -3.88 -22.95 4.82
C PRO A 38 -2.66 -22.48 5.62
N HIS A 39 -2.98 -21.99 6.81
CA HIS A 39 -2.11 -21.74 7.95
C HIS A 39 -1.33 -23.00 8.41
N THR A 40 -1.29 -24.09 7.63
CA THR A 40 -0.82 -25.43 8.00
C THR A 40 0.40 -25.92 7.21
N THR A 41 0.90 -25.16 6.24
CA THR A 41 2.12 -25.52 5.48
C THR A 41 3.42 -25.03 6.14
N SER A 42 3.32 -24.28 7.24
CA SER A 42 4.44 -23.72 8.00
C SER A 42 4.32 -24.09 9.47
N LEU A 43 5.46 -24.38 10.12
CA LEU A 43 5.56 -24.59 11.57
C LEU A 43 5.35 -23.29 12.38
N LYS A 44 5.59 -22.13 11.76
CA LYS A 44 5.38 -20.81 12.36
C LYS A 44 4.07 -20.21 11.86
N SER A 45 3.31 -19.62 12.78
CA SER A 45 2.17 -18.79 12.44
C SER A 45 2.60 -17.61 11.56
N ARG A 46 1.76 -17.25 10.60
CA ARG A 46 1.91 -16.01 9.82
C ARG A 46 1.77 -14.79 10.74
N GLU A 47 2.42 -13.70 10.37
CA GLU A 47 2.26 -12.44 11.09
C GLU A 47 0.89 -11.83 10.79
N CYS A 48 0.35 -11.01 11.71
CA CYS A 48 -0.95 -10.37 11.49
C CYS A 48 -1.00 -9.61 10.16
N VAL A 49 0.13 -9.01 9.73
CA VAL A 49 0.32 -8.25 8.48
C VAL A 49 0.26 -9.09 7.21
N ASP A 50 0.43 -10.40 7.32
CA ASP A 50 0.33 -11.27 6.16
C ASP A 50 -1.13 -11.42 5.70
N CYS A 51 -2.09 -11.22 6.60
CA CYS A 51 -3.53 -11.31 6.31
C CYS A 51 -4.23 -9.95 6.38
N HIS A 52 -3.95 -9.16 7.42
CA HIS A 52 -4.57 -7.86 7.63
C HIS A 52 -3.77 -6.77 6.93
N GLY A 53 -4.42 -5.98 6.08
CA GLY A 53 -3.75 -4.94 5.28
C GLY A 53 -2.93 -5.48 4.09
N ASN A 54 -2.96 -6.80 3.83
CA ASN A 54 -2.33 -7.39 2.66
C ASN A 54 -3.30 -7.37 1.45
N PRO A 55 -2.95 -6.72 0.32
CA PRO A 55 -3.82 -6.69 -0.86
C PRO A 55 -4.07 -8.07 -1.47
N VAL A 56 -3.10 -8.99 -1.39
CA VAL A 56 -3.26 -10.37 -1.87
C VAL A 56 -4.32 -11.10 -1.05
N ALA A 57 -4.28 -10.96 0.28
CA ALA A 57 -5.27 -11.56 1.18
C ALA A 57 -6.67 -10.96 0.98
N ALA A 58 -6.74 -9.68 0.60
CA ALA A 58 -7.99 -9.03 0.22
C ALA A 58 -8.48 -9.39 -1.19
N GLY A 59 -7.69 -10.11 -1.99
CA GLY A 59 -8.02 -10.55 -3.35
C GLY A 59 -7.67 -9.56 -4.47
N TYR A 60 -6.94 -8.48 -4.17
CA TYR A 60 -6.56 -7.46 -5.16
C TYR A 60 -5.33 -7.82 -6.00
N GLY A 61 -4.67 -8.95 -5.71
CA GLY A 61 -3.40 -9.32 -6.34
C GLY A 61 -2.18 -8.72 -5.63
N ILE A 62 -0.98 -9.04 -6.14
CA ILE A 62 0.30 -8.57 -5.58
C ILE A 62 0.42 -7.07 -5.84
N ASP A 63 0.69 -6.30 -4.79
CA ASP A 63 0.72 -4.83 -4.83
C ASP A 63 -0.54 -4.21 -5.48
N GLY A 64 -1.70 -4.85 -5.30
CA GLY A 64 -2.96 -4.40 -5.90
C GLY A 64 -3.13 -4.75 -7.38
N GLY A 65 -2.33 -5.71 -7.88
CA GLY A 65 -2.40 -6.20 -9.23
C GLY A 65 -1.63 -5.36 -10.24
N ILE A 66 -0.62 -4.61 -9.78
CA ILE A 66 0.19 -3.71 -10.62
C ILE A 66 1.27 -4.45 -11.41
N TYR A 67 1.86 -5.51 -10.84
CA TYR A 67 2.84 -6.30 -11.55
C TYR A 67 2.14 -7.18 -12.57
N ASP A 68 2.66 -7.22 -13.80
CA ASP A 68 2.02 -7.92 -14.90
C ASP A 68 0.53 -7.56 -15.08
N ALA A 69 0.13 -6.32 -14.75
CA ALA A 69 -1.25 -5.84 -14.87
C ALA A 69 -1.83 -5.92 -16.30
N THR A 70 -0.95 -6.06 -17.29
CA THR A 70 -1.26 -6.09 -18.72
C THR A 70 -0.77 -7.40 -19.35
N PRO A 71 -1.24 -8.58 -18.91
CA PRO A 71 -0.80 -9.86 -19.48
C PRO A 71 -1.29 -10.05 -20.92
N GLY A 72 -2.30 -9.27 -21.34
CA GLY A 72 -2.73 -9.18 -22.73
C GLY A 72 -1.75 -8.47 -23.68
N ALA A 73 -0.67 -7.88 -23.16
CA ALA A 73 0.40 -7.29 -23.96
C ALA A 73 1.64 -8.20 -23.96
N PRO A 74 2.28 -8.44 -25.12
CA PRO A 74 3.53 -9.19 -25.15
C PRO A 74 4.65 -8.40 -24.45
N ARG A 75 5.58 -9.12 -23.82
CA ARG A 75 6.80 -8.54 -23.25
C ARG A 75 8.01 -8.93 -24.08
N TYR A 76 8.91 -7.98 -24.24
CA TYR A 76 10.16 -8.12 -24.97
C TYR A 76 11.31 -7.80 -24.01
N ALA A 77 12.40 -8.55 -24.11
CA ALA A 77 13.67 -8.19 -23.49
C ALA A 77 14.65 -7.86 -24.61
N ASP A 78 14.63 -6.60 -25.03
CA ASP A 78 15.48 -6.09 -26.10
C ASP A 78 15.89 -4.64 -25.80
N VAL A 79 16.87 -4.13 -26.53
CA VAL A 79 17.24 -2.72 -26.50
C VAL A 79 16.15 -1.91 -27.20
N ILE A 80 15.71 -0.82 -26.56
CA ILE A 80 14.72 0.11 -27.11
C ILE A 80 15.35 1.44 -27.53
N ASP A 81 14.77 2.08 -28.54
CA ASP A 81 15.11 3.45 -28.93
C ASP A 81 14.47 4.50 -27.98
N ALA A 82 14.69 5.78 -28.26
CA ALA A 82 14.16 6.87 -27.43
C ALA A 82 12.63 6.99 -27.51
N GLU A 83 12.04 6.44 -28.57
CA GLU A 83 10.60 6.39 -28.83
C GLU A 83 9.93 5.14 -28.23
N GLY A 84 10.73 4.20 -27.70
CA GLY A 84 10.27 2.98 -27.03
C GLY A 84 10.07 1.77 -27.96
N ASN A 85 10.56 1.82 -29.20
CA ASN A 85 10.52 0.68 -30.12
C ASN A 85 11.75 -0.21 -29.95
N ASN A 86 11.59 -1.52 -30.17
CA ASN A 86 12.72 -2.43 -30.17
C ASN A 86 13.67 -2.14 -31.35
N VAL A 87 14.97 -2.05 -31.07
CA VAL A 87 16.01 -1.71 -32.06
C VAL A 87 16.32 -2.89 -32.99
N SER A 88 16.24 -4.11 -32.48
CA SER A 88 16.55 -5.31 -33.26
C SER A 88 15.44 -5.65 -34.26
N ARG A 89 15.83 -6.07 -35.46
CA ARG A 89 14.90 -6.64 -36.44
C ARG A 89 14.49 -8.07 -36.13
N TYR A 90 15.18 -8.71 -35.19
CA TYR A 90 14.96 -10.10 -34.78
C TYR A 90 14.28 -10.20 -33.41
N THR A 91 13.73 -9.11 -32.89
CA THR A 91 13.04 -9.11 -31.60
C THR A 91 11.91 -10.14 -31.58
N GLN A 92 11.90 -10.96 -30.54
CA GLN A 92 10.82 -11.92 -30.28
C GLN A 92 10.20 -11.63 -28.92
N ALA A 93 8.89 -11.85 -28.82
CA ALA A 93 8.20 -11.75 -27.53
C ALA A 93 8.74 -12.84 -26.61
N GLN A 94 9.31 -12.45 -25.47
CA GLN A 94 9.77 -13.39 -24.46
C GLN A 94 8.61 -13.92 -23.64
N ILE A 95 7.61 -13.07 -23.39
CA ILE A 95 6.34 -13.46 -22.79
C ILE A 95 5.26 -13.09 -23.80
N ALA A 96 4.62 -14.12 -24.36
CA ALA A 96 3.53 -13.92 -25.30
C ALA A 96 2.29 -13.36 -24.59
N ALA A 97 1.50 -12.56 -25.32
CA ALA A 97 0.24 -12.04 -24.83
C ALA A 97 -0.76 -13.16 -24.49
N ILE A 98 -1.48 -12.97 -23.39
CA ILE A 98 -2.65 -13.76 -22.98
C ILE A 98 -3.83 -12.79 -23.00
N ARG A 99 -4.47 -12.65 -24.17
CA ARG A 99 -5.39 -11.53 -24.46
C ARG A 99 -6.62 -11.52 -23.56
N GLU A 100 -7.07 -12.68 -23.11
CA GLU A 100 -8.25 -12.83 -22.25
C GLU A 100 -7.94 -12.66 -20.75
N LEU A 101 -6.67 -12.51 -20.38
CA LEU A 101 -6.28 -12.29 -19.00
C LEU A 101 -6.24 -10.79 -18.65
N HIS A 102 -6.67 -10.46 -17.44
CA HIS A 102 -6.73 -9.12 -16.90
C HIS A 102 -5.95 -9.06 -15.58
N GLY A 103 -5.30 -7.93 -15.29
CA GLY A 103 -4.52 -7.80 -14.06
C GLY A 103 -3.43 -8.86 -13.93
N ASP A 104 -2.90 -9.03 -12.72
CA ASP A 104 -2.02 -10.16 -12.44
C ASP A 104 -2.81 -11.49 -12.32
N PHE A 105 -2.10 -12.62 -12.40
CA PHE A 105 -2.68 -13.97 -12.30
C PHE A 105 -3.33 -14.31 -10.94
N MET A 106 -3.08 -13.49 -9.93
CA MET A 106 -3.51 -13.64 -8.54
C MET A 106 -4.71 -12.73 -8.21
N ARG A 107 -5.15 -11.89 -9.15
CA ARG A 107 -6.15 -10.85 -8.92
C ARG A 107 -7.55 -11.42 -9.04
N LEU A 108 -8.18 -11.66 -7.91
CA LEU A 108 -9.58 -12.09 -7.84
C LEU A 108 -10.54 -10.93 -8.08
N LEU A 109 -10.16 -9.75 -7.60
CA LEU A 109 -10.99 -8.57 -7.55
C LEU A 109 -10.25 -7.37 -8.13
N THR A 110 -11.00 -6.54 -8.83
CA THR A 110 -10.55 -5.18 -9.14
C THR A 110 -10.47 -4.31 -7.88
N LEU A 111 -9.85 -3.13 -7.97
CA LEU A 111 -9.78 -2.20 -6.83
C LEU A 111 -11.17 -1.64 -6.47
N ASP A 112 -12.07 -1.57 -7.44
CA ASP A 112 -13.50 -1.27 -7.28
C ASP A 112 -14.32 -2.46 -6.76
N GLY A 113 -13.70 -3.62 -6.54
CA GLY A 113 -14.35 -4.78 -5.94
C GLY A 113 -15.12 -5.68 -6.89
N LYS A 114 -15.07 -5.42 -8.21
CA LYS A 114 -15.61 -6.32 -9.23
C LYS A 114 -14.75 -7.58 -9.33
N GLN A 115 -15.38 -8.75 -9.28
CA GLN A 115 -14.71 -10.04 -9.46
C GLN A 115 -14.33 -10.28 -10.92
N VAL A 116 -13.13 -10.82 -11.13
CA VAL A 116 -12.55 -11.02 -12.46
C VAL A 116 -12.01 -12.45 -12.65
N GLN A 117 -11.54 -13.08 -11.57
CA GLN A 117 -11.17 -14.49 -11.53
C GLN A 117 -12.05 -15.29 -10.56
N THR A 118 -12.12 -16.60 -10.76
CA THR A 118 -12.90 -17.50 -9.92
C THR A 118 -12.13 -17.93 -8.67
N ILE A 119 -12.85 -18.07 -7.55
CA ILE A 119 -12.37 -18.83 -6.38
C ILE A 119 -12.96 -20.22 -6.47
N ASP A 120 -12.09 -21.22 -6.43
CA ASP A 120 -12.35 -22.66 -6.37
C ASP A 120 -13.80 -23.08 -6.62
N THR A 121 -14.09 -23.57 -7.83
CA THR A 121 -15.44 -23.97 -8.21
C THR A 121 -15.91 -25.28 -7.58
N HIS A 122 -15.02 -26.03 -6.90
CA HIS A 122 -15.38 -27.29 -6.26
C HIS A 122 -16.30 -27.09 -5.05
N TRP A 123 -16.28 -25.91 -4.44
CA TRP A 123 -17.11 -25.59 -3.28
C TRP A 123 -18.21 -24.59 -3.68
N PRO A 124 -19.50 -24.93 -3.55
CA PRO A 124 -20.60 -24.07 -3.98
C PRO A 124 -20.66 -22.69 -3.30
N THR A 125 -20.06 -22.57 -2.11
CA THR A 125 -20.01 -21.34 -1.31
C THR A 125 -18.69 -20.59 -1.43
N SER A 126 -17.75 -21.07 -2.25
CA SER A 126 -16.51 -20.34 -2.55
C SER A 126 -16.85 -19.02 -3.22
N MET A 127 -16.48 -17.93 -2.57
CA MET A 127 -16.60 -16.59 -3.11
C MET A 127 -15.49 -15.70 -2.57
N PRO A 128 -15.10 -14.64 -3.28
CA PRO A 128 -14.24 -13.62 -2.71
C PRO A 128 -14.88 -13.04 -1.45
N LEU A 129 -14.04 -12.57 -0.54
CA LEU A 129 -14.51 -11.78 0.60
C LEU A 129 -15.39 -10.65 0.11
N THR A 130 -16.52 -10.41 0.75
CA THR A 130 -17.39 -9.26 0.48
C THR A 130 -16.67 -7.94 0.78
N GLN A 131 -17.17 -6.80 0.27
CA GLN A 131 -16.59 -5.48 0.56
C GLN A 131 -16.49 -5.24 2.07
N ALA A 132 -17.56 -5.50 2.83
CA ALA A 132 -17.56 -5.33 4.28
C ALA A 132 -16.51 -6.19 5.00
N GLN A 133 -16.30 -7.43 4.54
CA GLN A 133 -15.25 -8.30 5.08
C GLN A 133 -13.85 -7.78 4.73
N ARG A 134 -13.63 -7.29 3.51
CA ARG A 134 -12.36 -6.67 3.10
C ARG A 134 -12.07 -5.40 3.89
N ASP A 135 -13.07 -4.56 4.12
CA ASP A 135 -12.91 -3.33 4.91
C ASP A 135 -12.52 -3.64 6.36
N LEU A 136 -13.09 -4.70 6.95
CA LEU A 136 -12.69 -5.18 8.27
C LEU A 136 -11.28 -5.80 8.26
N LEU A 137 -10.92 -6.51 7.18
CA LEU A 137 -9.60 -7.12 7.01
C LEU A 137 -8.50 -6.05 6.87
N THR A 138 -8.72 -5.02 6.06
CA THR A 138 -7.75 -3.95 5.78
C THR A 138 -7.60 -2.98 6.96
N ARG A 139 -8.70 -2.61 7.64
CA ARG A 139 -8.67 -1.69 8.79
C ARG A 139 -7.80 -2.18 9.94
N LYS A 140 -7.79 -3.49 10.22
CA LYS A 140 -7.17 -4.04 11.44
C LYS A 140 -5.66 -3.82 11.51
N ASN A 141 -4.96 -3.60 10.38
CA ASN A 141 -3.51 -3.36 10.39
C ASN A 141 -3.05 -1.98 9.96
N THR A 142 -3.86 -1.19 9.26
CA THR A 142 -3.57 0.25 9.10
C THR A 142 -3.54 0.95 10.45
N CYS A 143 -4.36 0.49 11.40
CA CYS A 143 -4.36 1.05 12.76
C CYS A 143 -3.05 0.76 13.51
N VAL A 144 -2.46 -0.45 13.38
CA VAL A 144 -1.25 -0.83 14.13
C VAL A 144 -0.02 -0.05 13.69
N ALA A 145 0.04 0.40 12.43
CA ALA A 145 1.11 1.28 11.95
C ALA A 145 1.20 2.59 12.75
N CYS A 146 0.05 3.15 13.17
CA CYS A 146 -0.01 4.36 13.97
C CYS A 146 -0.19 4.09 15.48
N HIS A 147 -0.78 2.95 15.86
CA HIS A 147 -1.06 2.54 17.24
C HIS A 147 -0.03 1.56 17.81
N ARG A 148 1.16 1.43 17.21
CA ARG A 148 2.23 0.52 17.66
C ARG A 148 2.50 0.60 19.17
N ASP A 149 2.46 1.82 19.71
CA ASP A 149 2.76 2.12 21.11
C ASP A 149 1.53 2.61 21.91
N ILE A 150 0.31 2.33 21.43
CA ILE A 150 -0.95 2.69 22.10
C ILE A 150 -1.68 1.38 22.46
N PRO A 151 -2.27 1.22 23.66
CA PRO A 151 -2.55 2.26 24.66
C PRO A 151 -1.48 2.43 25.77
N LYS A 152 -0.51 1.51 25.90
CA LYS A 152 0.38 1.44 27.07
C LYS A 152 1.83 1.88 26.83
N GLY A 153 2.16 2.42 25.66
CA GLY A 153 3.53 2.82 25.32
C GLY A 153 4.02 4.02 26.12
N THR A 154 4.52 5.05 25.43
CA THR A 154 5.13 6.22 26.08
C THR A 154 4.14 6.98 26.97
N ILE A 155 4.65 7.81 27.90
CA ILE A 155 3.83 8.65 28.79
C ILE A 155 2.82 9.50 27.99
N PRO A 156 3.21 10.18 26.88
CA PRO A 156 2.25 10.90 26.03
C PRO A 156 1.11 10.00 25.51
N ASN A 157 1.42 8.79 25.05
CA ASN A 157 0.40 7.87 24.52
C ASN A 157 -0.61 7.43 25.58
N ARG A 158 -0.16 7.20 26.82
CA ARG A 158 -1.03 6.87 27.95
C ARG A 158 -1.96 8.03 28.30
N MET A 159 -1.43 9.26 28.28
CA MET A 159 -2.22 10.47 28.52
C MET A 159 -3.29 10.67 27.45
N LEU A 160 -2.94 10.52 26.17
CA LEU A 160 -3.89 10.60 25.05
C LEU A 160 -4.99 9.53 25.17
N THR A 161 -4.64 8.32 25.57
CA THR A 161 -5.62 7.23 25.79
C THR A 161 -6.61 7.60 26.89
N LYS A 162 -6.15 8.17 28.01
CA LYS A 162 -7.04 8.61 29.10
C LYS A 162 -7.97 9.73 28.66
N ILE A 163 -7.46 10.71 27.92
CA ILE A 163 -8.27 11.81 27.37
C ILE A 163 -9.32 11.25 26.42
N ALA A 164 -8.94 10.35 25.50
CA ALA A 164 -9.87 9.71 24.57
C ALA A 164 -10.98 8.91 25.28
N GLN A 165 -10.67 8.22 26.38
CA GLN A 165 -11.66 7.51 27.21
C GLN A 165 -12.65 8.48 27.87
N ILE A 166 -12.16 9.60 28.42
CA ILE A 166 -12.99 10.60 29.10
C ILE A 166 -13.89 11.34 28.10
N THR A 167 -13.35 11.67 26.93
CA THR A 167 -14.04 12.44 25.88
C THR A 167 -14.90 11.57 24.94
N LYS A 168 -14.95 10.25 25.17
CA LYS A 168 -15.65 9.26 24.31
C LYS A 168 -15.22 9.29 22.84
N LEU A 169 -14.00 9.75 22.55
CA LEU A 169 -13.44 9.80 21.18
C LEU A 169 -12.97 8.42 20.68
N SER A 170 -13.00 7.38 21.52
CA SER A 170 -12.50 6.03 21.19
C SER A 170 -13.29 5.29 20.09
N PHE A 171 -14.41 5.84 19.60
CA PHE A 171 -15.31 5.18 18.65
C PHE A 171 -15.59 5.99 17.36
N ALA A 172 -14.75 6.98 17.06
CA ALA A 172 -14.91 7.80 15.85
C ALA A 172 -14.96 6.93 14.57
N THR A 173 -15.80 7.31 13.62
CA THR A 173 -15.85 6.71 12.29
C THR A 173 -14.51 6.88 11.55
N SER A 174 -14.26 6.12 10.48
CA SER A 174 -12.97 6.19 9.75
C SER A 174 -12.66 7.58 9.19
N GLU A 175 -13.70 8.32 8.81
CA GLU A 175 -13.55 9.69 8.30
C GLU A 175 -13.17 10.66 9.42
N GLU A 176 -13.86 10.59 10.56
CA GLU A 176 -13.55 11.38 11.75
C GLU A 176 -12.15 11.06 12.29
N HIS A 177 -11.76 9.78 12.32
CA HIS A 177 -10.43 9.36 12.74
C HIS A 177 -9.34 9.89 11.80
N SER A 178 -9.55 9.82 10.47
CA SER A 178 -8.60 10.34 9.48
C SER A 178 -8.44 11.86 9.59
N LYS A 179 -9.54 12.58 9.88
CA LYS A 179 -9.52 14.03 10.11
C LYS A 179 -8.69 14.40 11.35
N ILE A 180 -8.81 13.64 12.43
CA ILE A 180 -8.01 13.84 13.66
C ILE A 180 -6.52 13.63 13.36
N VAL A 181 -6.17 12.54 12.66
CA VAL A 181 -4.78 12.23 12.29
C VAL A 181 -4.21 13.32 11.38
N HIS A 182 -4.96 13.75 10.37
CA HIS A 182 -4.54 14.82 9.45
C HIS A 182 -4.26 16.13 10.20
N SER A 183 -5.17 16.55 11.08
CA SER A 183 -5.00 17.75 11.90
C SER A 183 -3.76 17.67 12.81
N ASN A 184 -3.55 16.53 13.46
CA ASN A 184 -2.39 16.32 14.32
C ASN A 184 -1.07 16.36 13.53
N ASN A 185 -1.04 15.74 12.35
CA ASN A 185 0.14 15.77 11.47
C ASN A 185 0.47 17.20 11.01
N LEU A 186 -0.55 17.99 10.66
CA LEU A 186 -0.38 19.39 10.28
C LEU A 186 0.19 20.20 11.46
N MET A 187 -0.35 20.01 12.66
CA MET A 187 0.12 20.70 13.87
C MET A 187 1.59 20.36 14.18
N ILE A 188 1.96 19.08 14.15
CA ILE A 188 3.34 18.64 14.39
C ILE A 188 4.29 19.19 13.32
N ALA A 189 3.86 19.22 12.05
CA ALA A 189 4.66 19.79 10.97
C ALA A 189 4.95 21.28 11.21
N TRP A 190 3.94 22.06 11.59
CA TRP A 190 4.11 23.48 11.93
C TRP A 190 5.00 23.71 13.15
N ILE A 191 4.83 22.92 14.22
CA ILE A 191 5.69 23.02 15.41
C ILE A 191 7.15 22.74 15.05
N LYS A 192 7.41 21.72 14.23
CA LYS A 192 8.77 21.40 13.76
C LYS A 192 9.33 22.51 12.89
N ALA A 193 8.55 23.03 11.93
CA ALA A 193 8.99 24.11 11.05
C ALA A 193 9.32 25.39 11.83
N LEU A 194 8.43 25.82 12.72
CA LEU A 194 8.65 26.99 13.57
C LEU A 194 9.82 26.78 14.53
N GLY A 195 9.98 25.57 15.08
CA GLY A 195 11.12 25.23 15.94
C GLY A 195 12.47 25.35 15.21
N VAL A 196 12.55 24.89 13.97
CA VAL A 196 13.76 25.04 13.13
C VAL A 196 14.04 26.51 12.84
N VAL A 197 13.02 27.29 12.44
CA VAL A 197 13.17 28.73 12.19
C VAL A 197 13.63 29.47 13.45
N ALA A 198 13.03 29.17 14.60
CA ALA A 198 13.42 29.77 15.88
C ALA A 198 14.88 29.48 16.24
N LEU A 199 15.35 28.24 16.01
CA LEU A 199 16.75 27.86 16.23
C LEU A 199 17.71 28.61 15.31
N ILE A 200 17.35 28.80 14.03
CA ILE A 200 18.17 29.57 13.08
C ILE A 200 18.27 31.04 13.52
N VAL A 201 17.14 31.63 13.92
CA VAL A 201 17.11 33.02 14.42
C VAL A 201 17.94 33.16 15.70
N LEU A 202 17.79 32.23 16.65
CA LEU A 202 18.58 32.21 17.89
C LEU A 202 20.07 32.08 17.62
N ALA A 203 20.47 31.18 16.73
CA ALA A 203 21.87 31.03 16.33
C ALA A 203 22.41 32.31 15.69
N GLY A 204 21.64 32.95 14.81
CA GLY A 204 21.99 34.24 14.21
C GLY A 204 22.15 35.36 15.24
N LEU A 205 21.24 35.44 16.22
CA LEU A 205 21.31 36.41 17.31
C LEU A 205 22.52 36.17 18.23
N ILE A 206 22.85 34.91 18.52
CA ILE A 206 24.03 34.54 19.31
C ILE A 206 25.31 34.94 18.57
N VAL A 207 25.42 34.59 17.28
CA VAL A 207 26.58 34.97 16.44
C VAL A 207 26.72 36.49 16.38
N TRP A 208 25.62 37.21 16.16
CA TRP A 208 25.62 38.67 16.18
C TRP A 208 26.05 39.25 17.53
N GLY A 209 25.54 38.70 18.64
CA GLY A 209 25.91 39.09 20.00
C GLY A 209 27.39 38.86 20.32
N VAL A 210 28.00 37.81 19.77
CA VAL A 210 29.43 37.51 19.91
C VAL A 210 30.29 38.48 19.08
N ILE A 211 29.89 38.78 17.84
CA ILE A 211 30.62 39.69 16.94
C ILE A 211 30.58 41.13 17.48
N GLU A 212 29.41 41.62 17.89
CA GLU A 212 29.18 42.99 18.36
C GLU A 212 29.23 43.13 19.89
N ARG A 213 29.93 42.21 20.57
CA ARG A 213 30.01 42.10 22.04
C ARG A 213 30.24 43.43 22.77
N LYS A 214 31.02 44.35 22.20
CA LYS A 214 31.31 45.68 22.79
C LYS A 214 30.13 46.65 22.67
N LYS A 215 29.40 46.63 21.54
CA LYS A 215 28.20 47.47 21.33
C LYS A 215 27.00 46.94 22.11
N VAL A 216 26.82 45.61 22.15
CA VAL A 216 25.76 44.96 22.94
C VAL A 216 25.94 45.22 24.43
N ALA A 217 27.18 45.17 24.96
CA ALA A 217 27.47 45.55 26.35
C ALA A 217 27.16 47.03 26.65
N SER A 218 27.37 47.93 25.68
CA SER A 218 27.00 49.36 25.83
C SER A 218 25.49 49.59 25.78
N PHE A 219 24.77 48.81 24.97
CA PHE A 219 23.31 48.86 24.82
C PHE A 219 22.61 48.36 26.09
N TRP A 220 23.09 47.24 26.66
CA TRP A 220 22.60 46.73 27.94
C TRP A 220 22.96 47.65 29.12
N LYS A 221 24.10 48.34 29.10
CA LYS A 221 24.41 49.39 30.09
C LYS A 221 23.44 50.58 30.04
N ARG A 222 22.86 50.90 28.87
CA ARG A 222 21.83 51.96 28.74
C ARG A 222 20.44 51.52 29.22
N PHE A 223 20.14 50.22 29.21
CA PHE A 223 18.85 49.68 29.67
C PHE A 223 18.86 49.14 31.11
N GLY A 224 20.03 48.78 31.65
CA GLY A 224 20.21 48.26 33.02
C GLY A 224 20.60 49.30 34.07
N GLY A 225 20.55 50.60 33.76
CA GLY A 225 20.83 51.67 34.72
C GLY A 225 19.68 51.90 35.68
N VAL A 226 19.52 51.03 36.68
CA VAL A 226 18.91 51.40 37.97
C VAL A 226 20.05 51.66 38.96
N SER A 227 20.41 52.92 39.04
CA SER A 227 20.76 53.67 40.24
C SER A 227 20.70 55.15 39.88
#